data_AF-A0A1G7XME0-F1
#
_entry.id   AF-A0A1G7XME0-F1
#
_cell.length_a   1.000
_cell.length_b   1.000
_cell.length_c   1.000
_cell.angle_alpha   90.00
_cell.angle_beta   90.00
_cell.angle_gamma   90.00
#
_symmetry.space_group_name_H-M   'P 1'
#
loop_
_entity.id
_entity.type
_entity.pdbx_description
1 polymer ?
#
loop_
_entity_poly.entity_id
_entity_poly.type
_entity_poly.pdbx_seq_one_letter_code
_entity_poly.pdbx_strand_id
1 'polypeptide(L)'
;MPRGSQLDRFLQRRGDRWQYVRRVPALVADQDMRAPVIRSSLKTHDLAVARVMRDALERADNDLWASFLCDEEASSALKRHKSAVRRAAALGFAYRPAAELEAKASWHELAERMEAILDTRTSHAVETAVLGGEPIPSVSLTQALKVYIDDIAASQLVTKSPQQRRKWRVIPERAVRNFVEIVGDKPISHITRDDAHKFYRYWLARIAPADKGKKPTHTASSGNRQIGELRKIYREYHAFMGEENKLNPFAGLSFEERKKAKRPPFPTSWIRDKILKADALKGLNEEARAILLVTIETGARPSETCNLDASNIHLDSPVPYISFVEREDPEAPRELKTAASIREIPLVGAALLAFQKFPTGFPRYREKEEAACAAINKYLRENRLVPTSRHTLYSIRHSFEDRMKEAGIDGEMREIFFGHRRSRQEYGSGGALEWRRSLLERMVLPFDQGLI
;
A
#
# COMPACT_ATOMS: atom_id res chain seq x y z
N MET A 1 15.44 28.97 -33.18
CA MET A 1 15.67 27.51 -33.06
C MET A 1 14.67 26.95 -32.07
N PRO A 2 13.94 25.87 -32.40
CA PRO A 2 12.95 25.29 -31.51
C PRO A 2 13.66 24.76 -30.26
N ARG A 3 13.12 25.05 -29.06
CA ARG A 3 13.63 24.53 -27.79
C ARG A 3 13.51 23.01 -27.82
N GLY A 4 14.61 22.34 -28.14
CA GLY A 4 14.74 20.89 -28.07
C GLY A 4 14.32 20.39 -26.68
N SER A 5 13.74 19.19 -26.67
CA SER A 5 13.01 18.57 -25.56
C SER A 5 13.54 18.87 -24.15
N GLN A 6 12.62 19.07 -23.18
CA GLN A 6 12.89 19.21 -21.75
C GLN A 6 13.75 18.07 -21.13
N LEU A 7 13.98 16.97 -21.87
CA LEU A 7 14.67 15.77 -21.40
C LEU A 7 16.12 16.01 -21.00
N ASP A 8 16.85 16.91 -21.68
CA ASP A 8 18.28 17.15 -21.44
C ASP A 8 18.57 18.47 -20.71
N ARG A 9 17.56 19.07 -20.08
CA ARG A 9 17.75 20.30 -19.30
C ARG A 9 18.84 20.13 -18.24
N PHE A 10 19.57 21.21 -17.99
CA PHE A 10 20.71 21.23 -17.05
C PHE A 10 21.88 20.32 -17.44
N LEU A 11 21.85 19.65 -18.59
CA LEU A 11 23.00 18.93 -19.13
C LEU A 11 23.71 19.79 -20.18
N GLN A 12 25.02 19.93 -20.02
CA GLN A 12 25.88 20.57 -21.00
C GLN A 12 27.04 19.63 -21.32
N ARG A 13 27.30 19.40 -22.62
CA ARG A 13 28.44 18.61 -23.06
C ARG A 13 29.71 19.46 -23.01
N ARG A 14 30.77 18.92 -22.41
CA ARG A 14 32.10 19.54 -22.38
C ARG A 14 33.13 18.49 -22.82
N GLY A 15 33.54 18.57 -24.09
CA GLY A 15 34.34 17.52 -24.73
C GLY A 15 33.55 16.23 -24.92
N ASP A 16 34.06 15.13 -24.39
CA ASP A 16 33.46 13.80 -24.42
C ASP A 16 32.53 13.51 -23.22
N ARG A 17 32.52 14.37 -22.20
CA ARG A 17 31.78 14.16 -20.94
C ARG A 17 30.61 15.12 -20.76
N TRP A 18 29.63 14.67 -19.99
CA TRP A 18 28.49 15.47 -19.57
C TRP A 18 28.77 16.24 -18.27
N GLN A 19 28.28 17.48 -18.21
CA GLN A 19 28.27 18.32 -17.02
C GLN A 19 26.84 18.70 -16.65
N TYR A 20 26.59 18.75 -15.35
CA TYR A 20 25.40 19.35 -14.77
C TYR A 20 25.63 20.86 -14.59
N VAL A 21 24.74 21.67 -15.17
CA VAL A 21 24.80 23.13 -15.16
C VAL A 21 23.45 23.69 -14.78
N ARG A 22 23.36 24.37 -13.63
CA ARG A 22 22.11 24.92 -13.13
C ARG A 22 22.31 26.28 -12.46
N ARG A 23 21.42 27.22 -12.77
CA ARG A 23 21.41 28.55 -12.15
C ARG A 23 20.84 28.46 -10.73
N VAL A 24 21.49 29.12 -9.78
CA VAL A 24 20.97 29.29 -8.41
C VAL A 24 19.83 30.32 -8.44
N PRO A 25 18.65 30.04 -7.86
CA PRO A 25 17.55 31.00 -7.80
C PRO A 25 17.95 32.26 -7.04
N ALA A 26 17.53 33.43 -7.52
CA ALA A 26 17.88 34.72 -6.91
C ALA A 26 17.48 34.79 -5.42
N LEU A 27 16.38 34.14 -5.05
CA LEU A 27 15.86 34.13 -3.68
C LEU A 27 16.81 33.50 -2.65
N VAL A 28 17.71 32.61 -3.08
CA VAL A 28 18.66 31.88 -2.21
C VAL A 28 20.12 32.13 -2.62
N ALA A 29 20.37 33.07 -3.53
CA ALA A 29 21.69 33.31 -4.09
C ALA A 29 22.71 33.75 -3.03
N ASP A 30 22.26 34.50 -2.02
CA ASP A 30 23.12 34.99 -0.94
C ASP A 30 23.48 33.89 0.08
N GLN A 31 22.71 32.78 0.10
CA GLN A 31 22.89 31.67 1.03
C GLN A 31 23.65 30.49 0.40
N ASP A 32 23.67 30.39 -0.93
CA ASP A 32 24.34 29.33 -1.66
C ASP A 32 25.62 29.86 -2.33
N MET A 33 26.78 29.55 -1.74
CA MET A 33 28.10 29.96 -2.26
C MET A 33 28.40 29.46 -3.69
N ARG A 34 27.57 28.58 -4.25
CA ARG A 34 27.69 28.10 -5.64
C ARG A 34 26.99 29.04 -6.64
N ALA A 35 26.39 30.14 -6.17
CA ALA A 35 25.83 31.19 -7.02
C ALA A 35 26.91 31.85 -7.91
N PRO A 36 26.56 32.34 -9.11
CA PRO A 36 25.23 32.33 -9.72
C PRO A 36 24.87 31.03 -10.47
N VAL A 37 25.86 30.19 -10.79
CA VAL A 37 25.68 28.98 -11.62
C VAL A 37 26.51 27.82 -11.08
N ILE A 38 25.82 26.75 -10.70
CA ILE A 38 26.39 25.46 -10.33
C ILE A 38 26.92 24.78 -11.60
N ARG A 39 28.16 24.30 -11.55
CA ARG A 39 28.76 23.46 -12.60
C ARG A 39 29.42 22.25 -11.96
N SER A 40 28.99 21.06 -12.33
CA SER A 40 29.53 19.80 -11.80
C SER A 40 29.75 18.80 -12.93
N SER A 41 30.93 18.19 -12.97
CA SER A 41 31.21 17.10 -13.93
C SER A 41 30.44 15.85 -13.51
N LEU A 42 29.74 15.21 -14.44
CA LEU A 42 29.06 13.93 -14.20
C LEU A 42 29.98 12.73 -14.44
N LYS A 43 31.23 12.97 -14.87
CA LYS A 43 32.26 11.94 -15.13
C LYS A 43 31.78 10.79 -16.05
N THR A 44 30.76 11.01 -16.88
CA THR A 44 30.20 10.04 -17.82
C THR A 44 30.08 10.63 -19.22
N HIS A 45 30.23 9.78 -20.24
CA HIS A 45 29.97 10.07 -21.65
C HIS A 45 28.58 9.57 -22.09
N ASP A 46 27.96 8.68 -21.30
CA ASP A 46 26.65 8.11 -21.56
C ASP A 46 25.55 9.11 -21.15
N LEU A 47 24.68 9.46 -22.10
CA LEU A 47 23.58 10.40 -21.90
C LEU A 47 22.49 9.85 -20.96
N ALA A 48 22.19 8.54 -21.00
CA ALA A 48 21.19 7.94 -20.13
C ALA A 48 21.66 7.97 -18.67
N VAL A 49 22.93 7.62 -18.43
CA VAL A 49 23.55 7.74 -17.09
C VAL A 49 23.59 9.20 -16.65
N ALA A 50 23.95 10.13 -17.54
CA ALA A 50 23.97 11.56 -17.24
C ALA A 50 22.59 12.10 -16.82
N ARG A 51 21.51 11.65 -17.47
CA ARG A 51 20.13 12.03 -17.10
C ARG A 51 19.76 11.58 -15.69
N VAL A 52 20.10 10.35 -15.32
CA VAL A 52 19.84 9.81 -13.97
C VAL A 52 20.59 10.62 -12.91
N MET A 53 21.88 10.90 -13.13
CA MET A 53 22.67 11.71 -12.21
C MET A 53 22.15 13.16 -12.13
N ARG A 54 21.73 13.75 -13.26
CA ARG A 54 21.14 15.09 -13.31
C ARG A 54 19.84 15.17 -12.53
N ASP A 55 18.95 14.18 -12.67
CA ASP A 55 17.68 14.16 -11.94
C ASP A 55 17.91 14.09 -10.42
N ALA A 56 18.92 13.33 -9.99
CA ALA A 56 19.31 13.25 -8.58
C ALA A 56 19.90 14.58 -8.05
N LEU A 57 20.83 15.19 -8.79
CA LEU A 57 21.42 16.49 -8.42
C LEU A 57 20.39 17.63 -8.44
N GLU A 58 19.46 17.62 -9.40
CA GLU A 58 18.40 18.62 -9.48
C GLU A 58 17.49 18.56 -8.25
N ARG A 59 17.08 17.35 -7.85
CA ARG A 59 16.31 17.17 -6.62
C ARG A 59 17.11 17.62 -5.40
N ALA A 60 18.37 17.23 -5.30
CA ALA A 60 19.22 17.63 -4.18
C ALA A 60 19.40 19.15 -4.05
N ASP A 61 19.55 19.86 -5.17
CA ASP A 61 19.56 21.33 -5.17
C ASP A 61 18.21 21.91 -4.75
N ASN A 62 17.09 21.33 -5.21
CA ASN A 62 15.75 21.76 -4.78
C ASN A 62 15.58 21.61 -3.27
N ASP A 63 16.02 20.50 -2.68
CA ASP A 63 15.90 20.29 -1.23
C ASP A 63 16.78 21.27 -0.45
N LEU A 64 18.02 21.49 -0.89
CA LEU A 64 18.94 22.42 -0.24
C LEU A 64 18.37 23.84 -0.28
N TRP A 65 17.90 24.30 -1.43
CA TRP A 65 17.28 25.62 -1.52
C TRP A 65 15.99 25.71 -0.70
N ALA A 66 15.18 24.65 -0.68
CA ALA A 66 14.00 24.59 0.18
C ALA A 66 14.33 24.56 1.68
N SER A 67 15.54 24.15 2.08
CA SER A 67 16.00 24.24 3.47
C SER A 67 16.30 25.68 3.88
N PHE A 68 16.86 26.48 2.97
CA PHE A 68 17.17 27.88 3.25
C PHE A 68 15.91 28.76 3.39
N LEU A 69 14.82 28.34 2.75
CA LEU A 69 13.51 29.00 2.80
C LEU A 69 12.62 28.48 3.93
N CYS A 70 13.14 27.64 4.82
CA CYS A 70 12.35 26.99 5.85
C CYS A 70 12.64 27.62 7.22
N ASP A 71 11.62 28.19 7.86
CA ASP A 71 11.76 28.83 9.17
C ASP A 71 11.90 27.82 10.32
N GLU A 72 11.34 26.61 10.15
CA GLU A 72 11.43 25.55 11.17
C GLU A 72 12.74 24.76 11.02
N GLU A 73 13.61 24.84 12.03
CA GLU A 73 14.95 24.21 12.01
C GLU A 73 14.90 22.69 11.78
N ALA A 74 13.96 21.96 12.39
CA ALA A 74 13.82 20.52 12.20
C ALA A 74 13.49 20.16 10.74
N SER A 75 12.64 20.97 10.10
CA SER A 75 12.26 20.81 8.70
C SER A 75 13.39 21.25 7.75
N SER A 76 14.13 22.30 8.12
CA SER A 76 15.35 22.73 7.42
C SER A 76 16.42 21.63 7.44
N ALA A 77 16.76 21.11 8.62
CA ALA A 77 17.71 20.02 8.80
C ALA A 77 17.31 18.75 8.03
N LEU A 78 16.01 18.41 8.02
CA LEU A 78 15.50 17.29 7.22
C LEU A 78 15.76 17.47 5.72
N LYS A 79 15.52 18.68 5.20
CA LYS A 79 15.76 19.00 3.79
C LYS A 79 17.26 19.03 3.45
N ARG A 80 18.11 19.55 4.34
CA ARG A 80 19.58 19.49 4.19
C ARG A 80 20.08 18.05 4.12
N HIS A 81 19.62 17.21 5.03
CA HIS A 81 19.94 15.78 5.05
C HIS A 81 19.47 15.08 3.77
N LYS A 82 18.24 15.32 3.32
CA LYS A 82 17.73 14.78 2.04
C LYS A 82 18.58 15.22 0.84
N SER A 83 19.02 16.48 0.81
CA SER A 83 19.97 16.98 -0.20
C SER A 83 21.28 16.18 -0.16
N ALA A 84 21.87 15.99 1.02
CA ALA A 84 23.10 15.22 1.19
C ALA A 84 22.95 13.76 0.71
N VAL A 85 21.84 13.09 1.09
CA VAL A 85 21.54 11.71 0.65
C VAL A 85 21.47 11.61 -0.88
N ARG A 86 20.74 12.53 -1.52
CA ARG A 86 20.58 12.54 -2.98
C ARG A 86 21.87 12.87 -3.72
N ARG A 87 22.74 13.73 -3.14
CA ARG A 87 24.07 14.03 -3.70
C ARG A 87 25.01 12.84 -3.62
N ALA A 88 25.06 12.16 -2.48
CA ALA A 88 25.86 10.94 -2.32
C ALA A 88 25.42 9.88 -3.35
N ALA A 89 24.11 9.64 -3.46
CA ALA A 89 23.56 8.69 -4.42
C ALA A 89 23.85 9.07 -5.87
N ALA A 90 23.81 10.36 -6.22
CA ALA A 90 24.17 10.84 -7.56
C ALA A 90 25.62 10.53 -7.95
N LEU A 91 26.50 10.34 -6.95
CA LEU A 91 27.89 9.97 -7.14
C LEU A 91 28.16 8.47 -6.94
N GLY A 92 27.10 7.66 -6.78
CA GLY A 92 27.20 6.21 -6.62
C GLY A 92 27.39 5.73 -5.18
N PHE A 93 27.27 6.61 -4.19
CA PHE A 93 27.45 6.26 -2.78
C PHE A 93 26.12 6.19 -2.03
N ALA A 94 25.95 5.15 -1.21
CA ALA A 94 24.94 5.19 -0.15
C ALA A 94 25.36 6.23 0.90
N TYR A 95 24.43 7.08 1.33
CA TYR A 95 24.70 8.04 2.40
C TYR A 95 24.84 7.31 3.73
N ARG A 96 25.93 7.60 4.44
CA ARG A 96 26.21 7.07 5.77
C ARG A 96 26.80 8.20 6.59
N PRO A 97 26.34 8.44 7.83
CA PRO A 97 26.92 9.47 8.69
C PRO A 97 28.41 9.22 8.93
N ALA A 98 29.19 10.28 9.13
CA ALA A 98 30.64 10.21 9.33
C ALA A 98 31.04 9.21 10.44
N ALA A 99 30.33 9.23 11.58
CA ALA A 99 30.59 8.30 12.68
C ALA A 99 30.35 6.82 12.31
N GLU A 100 29.42 6.54 11.39
CA GLU A 100 29.19 5.18 10.92
C GLU A 100 30.22 4.73 9.87
N LEU A 101 30.64 5.65 9.01
CA LEU A 101 31.75 5.42 8.09
C LEU A 101 33.02 5.09 8.87
N GLU A 102 33.34 5.89 9.89
CA GLU A 102 34.47 5.66 10.78
C GLU A 102 34.41 4.28 11.45
N ALA A 103 33.24 3.89 11.97
CA ALA A 103 33.10 2.65 12.73
C ALA A 103 33.07 1.37 11.87
N LYS A 104 32.62 1.46 10.61
CA LYS A 104 32.24 0.27 9.83
C LYS A 104 32.67 0.28 8.35
N ALA A 105 33.09 1.40 7.77
CA ALA A 105 33.49 1.42 6.37
C ALA A 105 34.83 0.69 6.17
N SER A 106 34.97 0.02 5.03
CA SER A 106 36.26 -0.56 4.64
C SER A 106 37.21 0.54 4.15
N TRP A 107 38.52 0.29 4.24
CA TRP A 107 39.52 1.19 3.65
C TRP A 107 39.29 1.44 2.15
N HIS A 108 38.82 0.42 1.43
CA HIS A 108 38.51 0.54 0.01
C HIS A 108 37.34 1.51 -0.24
N GLU A 109 36.25 1.39 0.54
CA GLU A 109 35.11 2.31 0.46
C GLU A 109 35.52 3.75 0.79
N LEU A 110 36.35 3.94 1.82
CA LEU A 110 36.87 5.28 2.18
C LEU A 110 37.74 5.87 1.07
N ALA A 111 38.59 5.07 0.43
CA ALA A 111 39.41 5.50 -0.69
C ALA A 111 38.55 5.93 -1.89
N GLU A 112 37.56 5.13 -2.28
CA GLU A 112 36.62 5.48 -3.38
C GLU A 112 35.88 6.80 -3.10
N ARG A 113 35.43 7.00 -1.85
CA ARG A 113 34.77 8.24 -1.43
C ARG A 113 35.71 9.45 -1.51
N MET A 114 36.97 9.30 -1.07
CA MET A 114 37.97 10.35 -1.18
C MET A 114 38.27 10.67 -2.65
N GLU A 115 38.51 9.66 -3.48
CA GLU A 115 38.76 9.81 -4.92
C GLU A 115 37.63 10.55 -5.64
N ALA A 116 36.38 10.31 -5.23
CA ALA A 116 35.24 10.99 -5.81
C ALA A 116 35.29 12.51 -5.64
N ILE A 117 35.90 13.01 -4.56
CA ILE A 117 35.95 14.43 -4.17
C ILE A 117 37.33 15.09 -4.31
N LEU A 118 38.35 14.39 -4.84
CA LEU A 118 39.72 14.93 -4.99
C LEU A 118 39.84 16.16 -5.89
N ASP A 119 38.87 16.42 -6.78
CA ASP A 119 38.89 17.62 -7.63
C ASP A 119 38.68 18.86 -6.76
N THR A 120 39.61 19.81 -6.80
CA THR A 120 39.55 21.07 -6.03
C THR A 120 38.35 21.94 -6.39
N ARG A 121 37.65 21.65 -7.48
CA ARG A 121 36.40 22.31 -7.88
C ARG A 121 35.16 21.64 -7.28
N THR A 122 35.32 20.56 -6.53
CA THR A 122 34.22 19.91 -5.82
C THR A 122 33.64 20.90 -4.82
N SER A 123 32.33 21.10 -4.86
CA SER A 123 31.68 22.01 -3.91
C SER A 123 31.66 21.40 -2.52
N HIS A 124 31.76 22.22 -1.48
CA HIS A 124 31.64 21.78 -0.10
C HIS A 124 30.39 20.92 0.17
N ALA A 125 29.24 21.28 -0.41
CA ALA A 125 28.00 20.50 -0.29
C ALA A 125 28.10 19.05 -0.82
N VAL A 126 29.02 18.78 -1.76
CA VAL A 126 29.30 17.43 -2.27
C VAL A 126 30.25 16.70 -1.33
N GLU A 127 31.29 17.37 -0.82
CA GLU A 127 32.20 16.80 0.18
C GLU A 127 31.44 16.36 1.43
N THR A 128 30.61 17.25 1.99
CA THR A 128 29.74 16.98 3.13
C THR A 128 28.85 15.76 2.88
N ALA A 129 28.28 15.64 1.67
CA ALA A 129 27.43 14.51 1.31
C ALA A 129 28.19 13.18 1.22
N VAL A 130 29.34 13.16 0.56
CA VAL A 130 30.12 11.93 0.32
C VAL A 130 30.78 11.42 1.61
N LEU A 131 31.22 12.34 2.47
CA LEU A 131 31.89 12.03 3.74
C LEU A 131 30.92 11.88 4.92
N GLY A 132 29.61 12.02 4.71
CA GLY A 132 28.62 11.85 5.79
C GLY A 132 28.61 12.97 6.82
N GLY A 133 29.04 14.18 6.43
CA GLY A 133 29.18 15.33 7.32
C GLY A 133 27.85 16.02 7.68
N GLU A 134 26.75 15.70 7.00
CA GLU A 134 25.43 16.26 7.35
C GLU A 134 24.80 15.42 8.49
N PRO A 135 24.49 16.02 9.64
CA PRO A 135 23.91 15.27 10.75
C PRO A 135 22.55 14.66 10.40
N ILE A 136 22.20 13.56 11.07
CA ILE A 136 20.85 13.01 10.99
C ILE A 136 19.91 13.98 11.73
N PRO A 137 18.82 14.43 11.09
CA PRO A 137 17.89 15.37 11.70
C PRO A 137 17.11 14.70 12.84
N SER A 138 16.99 15.42 13.96
CA SER A 138 16.14 15.02 15.09
C SER A 138 14.70 15.46 14.83
N VAL A 139 13.95 14.66 14.08
CA VAL A 139 12.55 14.94 13.73
C VAL A 139 11.58 14.19 14.63
N SER A 140 10.41 14.78 14.86
CA SER A 140 9.34 14.13 15.64
C SER A 140 8.82 12.86 14.98
N LEU A 141 8.16 11.97 15.73
CA LEU A 141 7.54 10.77 15.16
C LEU A 141 6.49 11.14 14.10
N THR A 142 5.74 12.23 14.29
CA THR A 142 4.79 12.74 13.29
C THR A 142 5.49 13.19 12.00
N GLN A 143 6.65 13.86 12.10
CA GLN A 143 7.43 14.23 10.92
C GLN A 143 8.06 13.01 10.24
N ALA A 144 8.57 12.05 11.01
CA ALA A 144 9.08 10.78 10.49
C ALA A 144 8.00 9.99 9.74
N LEU A 145 6.74 10.03 10.21
CA LEU A 145 5.60 9.46 9.49
C LEU A 145 5.40 10.11 8.12
N LYS A 146 5.53 11.44 8.00
CA LYS A 146 5.43 12.13 6.70
C LYS A 146 6.51 11.64 5.75
N VAL A 147 7.76 11.55 6.20
CA VAL A 147 8.88 10.98 5.42
C VAL A 147 8.58 9.54 4.99
N TYR A 148 8.07 8.72 5.91
CA TYR A 148 7.69 7.35 5.60
C TYR A 148 6.61 7.27 4.52
N ILE A 149 5.58 8.11 4.56
CA ILE A 149 4.49 8.08 3.58
C ILE A 149 4.93 8.65 2.23
N ASP A 150 5.60 9.80 2.23
CA ASP A 150 5.84 10.59 1.03
C ASP A 150 7.14 10.24 0.31
N ASP A 151 8.14 9.69 1.00
CA ASP A 151 9.42 9.28 0.40
C ASP A 151 9.59 7.76 0.37
N ILE A 152 9.41 7.09 1.52
CA ILE A 152 9.78 5.66 1.66
C ILE A 152 8.72 4.74 1.03
N ALA A 153 7.45 4.96 1.36
CA ALA A 153 6.33 4.16 0.86
C ALA A 153 5.77 4.69 -0.47
N ALA A 154 6.36 5.73 -1.05
CA ALA A 154 5.83 6.43 -2.22
C ALA A 154 5.56 5.48 -3.39
N SER A 155 6.52 4.61 -3.72
CA SER A 155 6.41 3.63 -4.82
C SER A 155 5.24 2.66 -4.61
N GLN A 156 4.96 2.26 -3.36
CA GLN A 156 3.84 1.36 -3.02
C GLN A 156 2.47 2.06 -3.15
N LEU A 157 2.45 3.39 -3.21
CA LEU A 157 1.22 4.18 -3.29
C LEU A 157 0.89 4.61 -4.72
N VAL A 158 1.86 4.68 -5.63
CA VAL A 158 1.67 5.15 -7.01
C VAL A 158 0.56 4.38 -7.74
N THR A 159 0.55 3.06 -7.58
CA THR A 159 -0.36 2.11 -8.23
C THR A 159 -1.74 2.04 -7.58
N LYS A 160 -1.92 2.61 -6.37
CA LYS A 160 -3.18 2.55 -5.62
C LYS A 160 -4.17 3.63 -6.06
N SER A 161 -5.47 3.29 -6.10
CA SER A 161 -6.56 4.25 -6.27
C SER A 161 -6.59 5.31 -5.15
N PRO A 162 -7.20 6.48 -5.35
CA PRO A 162 -7.29 7.52 -4.31
C PRO A 162 -7.87 7.00 -2.99
N GLN A 163 -8.88 6.14 -3.06
CA GLN A 163 -9.51 5.54 -1.89
C GLN A 163 -8.61 4.46 -1.26
N GLN A 164 -7.92 3.63 -2.06
CA GLN A 164 -6.93 2.69 -1.54
C GLN A 164 -5.79 3.40 -0.80
N ARG A 165 -5.29 4.52 -1.35
CA ARG A 165 -4.29 5.38 -0.69
C ARG A 165 -4.82 5.94 0.62
N ARG A 166 -6.04 6.47 0.64
CA ARG A 166 -6.68 6.99 1.86
C ARG A 166 -6.79 5.91 2.93
N LYS A 167 -7.30 4.73 2.59
CA LYS A 167 -7.43 3.60 3.55
C LYS A 167 -6.08 3.11 4.05
N TRP A 168 -5.07 3.08 3.18
CA TRP A 168 -3.73 2.70 3.56
C TRP A 168 -3.15 3.69 4.58
N ARG A 169 -3.26 5.00 4.33
CA ARG A 169 -2.74 6.07 5.21
C ARG A 169 -3.32 6.04 6.63
N VAL A 170 -4.61 5.70 6.77
CA VAL A 170 -5.30 5.62 8.08
C VAL A 170 -4.60 4.68 9.07
N ILE A 171 -3.93 3.63 8.59
CA ILE A 171 -3.34 2.60 9.44
C ILE A 171 -2.09 3.10 10.18
N PRO A 172 -1.01 3.54 9.49
CA PRO A 172 0.16 4.10 10.14
C PRO A 172 -0.13 5.42 10.87
N GLU A 173 -1.01 6.28 10.32
CA GLU A 173 -1.43 7.52 11.00
C GLU A 173 -2.11 7.24 12.34
N ARG A 174 -2.96 6.21 12.41
CA ARG A 174 -3.60 5.82 13.67
C ARG A 174 -2.59 5.30 14.68
N ALA A 175 -1.61 4.50 14.23
CA ALA A 175 -0.58 3.95 15.12
C ALA A 175 0.28 5.07 15.73
N VAL A 176 0.73 6.01 14.90
CA VAL A 176 1.51 7.18 15.34
C VAL A 176 0.69 8.09 16.23
N ARG A 177 -0.55 8.45 15.85
CA ARG A 177 -1.43 9.28 16.68
C ARG A 177 -1.65 8.68 18.06
N ASN A 178 -2.00 7.39 18.13
CA ASN A 178 -2.19 6.72 19.41
C ASN A 178 -0.90 6.72 20.24
N PHE A 179 0.26 6.51 19.62
CA PHE A 179 1.55 6.55 20.33
C PHE A 179 1.84 7.94 20.89
N VAL A 180 1.65 8.99 20.08
CA VAL A 180 1.82 10.39 20.47
C VAL A 180 0.90 10.76 21.63
N GLU A 181 -0.37 10.33 21.60
CA GLU A 181 -1.31 10.55 22.70
C GLU A 181 -0.86 9.90 24.03
N ILE A 182 -0.11 8.80 23.97
CA ILE A 182 0.31 8.03 25.16
C ILE A 182 1.68 8.45 25.69
N VAL A 183 2.61 8.77 24.79
CA VAL A 183 4.03 8.97 25.10
C VAL A 183 4.50 10.40 24.83
N GLY A 184 3.79 11.14 23.98
CA GLY A 184 4.19 12.44 23.42
C GLY A 184 4.86 12.31 22.05
N ASP A 185 4.89 13.40 21.28
CA ASP A 185 5.54 13.46 19.97
C ASP A 185 7.05 13.72 20.10
N LYS A 186 7.76 12.70 20.59
CA LYS A 186 9.21 12.74 20.76
C LYS A 186 9.93 12.61 19.42
N PRO A 187 11.19 13.06 19.33
CA PRO A 187 12.06 12.67 18.23
C PRO A 187 12.11 11.16 18.07
N ILE A 188 11.99 10.67 16.83
CA ILE A 188 11.94 9.22 16.57
C ILE A 188 13.20 8.50 17.07
N SER A 189 14.36 9.15 16.98
CA SER A 189 15.65 8.67 17.50
C SER A 189 15.69 8.53 19.03
N HIS A 190 14.84 9.27 19.75
CA HIS A 190 14.75 9.28 21.21
C HIS A 190 13.67 8.33 21.74
N ILE A 191 12.96 7.59 20.88
CA ILE A 191 11.99 6.60 21.33
C ILE A 191 12.73 5.44 21.99
N THR A 192 12.47 5.27 23.28
CA THR A 192 13.12 4.25 24.11
C THR A 192 12.32 2.95 24.20
N ARG A 193 12.95 1.91 24.75
CA ARG A 193 12.26 0.65 25.08
C ARG A 193 11.16 0.86 26.12
N ASP A 194 11.34 1.76 27.07
CA ASP A 194 10.33 2.09 28.08
C ASP A 194 9.10 2.75 27.46
N ASP A 195 9.30 3.61 26.47
CA ASP A 195 8.20 4.21 25.70
C ASP A 195 7.39 3.12 24.96
N ALA A 196 8.07 2.17 24.33
CA ALA A 196 7.41 1.02 23.71
C ALA A 196 6.67 0.14 24.74
N HIS A 197 7.21 -0.03 25.95
CA HIS A 197 6.52 -0.73 27.05
C HIS A 197 5.29 0.02 27.53
N LYS A 198 5.31 1.36 27.62
CA LYS A 198 4.12 2.17 27.93
C LYS A 198 3.01 1.93 26.90
N PHE A 199 3.36 1.99 25.62
CA PHE A 199 2.43 1.71 24.53
C PHE A 199 1.89 0.28 24.58
N TYR A 200 2.76 -0.71 24.84
CA TYR A 200 2.34 -2.10 25.02
C TYR A 200 1.36 -2.26 26.20
N ARG A 201 1.64 -1.67 27.37
CA ARG A 201 0.78 -1.74 28.55
C ARG A 201 -0.58 -1.07 28.30
N TYR A 202 -0.63 0.02 27.54
CA TYR A 202 -1.87 0.65 27.11
C TYR A 202 -2.77 -0.30 26.33
N TRP A 203 -2.20 -1.07 25.39
CA TRP A 203 -2.94 -2.07 24.64
C TRP A 203 -3.28 -3.30 25.48
N LEU A 204 -2.36 -3.74 26.35
CA LEU A 204 -2.59 -4.84 27.27
C LEU A 204 -3.81 -4.58 28.15
N ALA A 205 -3.94 -3.39 28.75
CA ALA A 205 -5.08 -3.02 29.58
C ALA A 205 -6.43 -3.05 28.83
N ARG A 206 -6.43 -2.90 27.50
CA ARG A 206 -7.64 -2.99 26.66
C ARG A 206 -7.97 -4.41 26.20
N ILE A 207 -6.94 -5.26 26.11
CA ILE A 207 -7.03 -6.66 25.66
C ILE A 207 -7.32 -7.60 26.84
N ALA A 208 -6.68 -7.34 27.98
CA ALA A 208 -6.79 -8.09 29.22
C ALA A 208 -6.84 -7.10 30.40
N PRO A 209 -7.99 -6.45 30.66
CA PRO A 209 -8.15 -5.58 31.82
C PRO A 209 -7.88 -6.34 33.13
N ALA A 210 -7.10 -5.74 34.02
CA ALA A 210 -6.76 -6.35 35.31
C ALA A 210 -7.92 -6.28 36.33
N ASP A 211 -8.81 -5.30 36.18
CA ASP A 211 -9.91 -5.07 37.12
C ASP A 211 -11.00 -6.14 36.97
N LYS A 212 -11.39 -6.74 38.10
CA LYS A 212 -12.50 -7.71 38.15
C LYS A 212 -13.78 -7.07 37.61
N GLY A 213 -14.33 -7.66 36.55
CA GLY A 213 -15.59 -7.21 35.93
C GLY A 213 -15.44 -6.36 34.67
N LYS A 214 -14.25 -5.84 34.33
CA LYS A 214 -14.05 -5.11 33.07
C LYS A 214 -13.90 -6.09 31.90
N LYS A 215 -14.71 -5.90 30.86
CA LYS A 215 -14.62 -6.69 29.61
C LYS A 215 -13.53 -6.12 28.69
N PRO A 216 -12.80 -6.98 27.95
CA PRO A 216 -11.90 -6.52 26.90
C PRO A 216 -12.63 -5.62 25.90
N THR A 217 -12.02 -4.48 25.57
CA THR A 217 -12.53 -3.56 24.55
C THR A 217 -11.90 -3.81 23.19
N HIS A 218 -10.73 -4.45 23.16
CA HIS A 218 -9.94 -4.70 21.96
C HIS A 218 -9.40 -6.12 21.92
N THR A 219 -8.98 -6.56 20.74
CA THR A 219 -8.38 -7.89 20.53
C THR A 219 -6.86 -7.80 20.50
N ALA A 220 -6.18 -8.93 20.79
CA ALA A 220 -4.73 -9.06 20.61
C ALA A 220 -4.27 -8.61 19.21
N SER A 221 -5.01 -8.99 18.17
CA SER A 221 -4.77 -8.60 16.78
C SER A 221 -4.80 -7.08 16.56
N SER A 222 -5.69 -6.37 17.27
CA SER A 222 -5.76 -4.89 17.21
C SER A 222 -4.48 -4.25 17.76
N GLY A 223 -4.00 -4.72 18.92
CA GLY A 223 -2.76 -4.24 19.53
C GLY A 223 -1.53 -4.61 18.69
N ASN A 224 -1.45 -5.85 18.22
CA ASN A 224 -0.37 -6.32 17.35
C ASN A 224 -0.24 -5.51 16.07
N ARG A 225 -1.36 -5.13 15.45
CA ARG A 225 -1.35 -4.28 14.26
C ARG A 225 -0.71 -2.93 14.57
N GLN A 226 -1.10 -2.28 15.67
CA GLN A 226 -0.59 -0.96 16.03
C GLN A 226 0.90 -0.98 16.39
N ILE A 227 1.33 -1.96 17.19
CA ILE A 227 2.76 -2.16 17.52
C ILE A 227 3.57 -2.51 16.26
N GLY A 228 3.01 -3.35 15.39
CA GLY A 228 3.63 -3.75 14.13
C GLY A 228 3.89 -2.57 13.20
N GLU A 229 2.95 -1.63 13.09
CA GLU A 229 3.14 -0.40 12.29
C GLU A 229 4.25 0.48 12.85
N LEU A 230 4.28 0.73 14.16
CA LEU A 230 5.36 1.53 14.77
C LEU A 230 6.73 0.86 14.59
N ARG A 231 6.80 -0.47 14.75
CA ARG A 231 8.00 -1.24 14.48
C ARG A 231 8.46 -1.06 13.03
N LYS A 232 7.53 -1.12 12.08
CA LYS A 232 7.81 -0.94 10.64
C LYS A 232 8.34 0.46 10.35
N ILE A 233 7.62 1.50 10.78
CA ILE A 233 7.99 2.91 10.56
C ILE A 233 9.36 3.20 11.16
N TYR A 234 9.62 2.77 12.39
CA TYR A 234 10.92 2.98 13.05
C TYR A 234 12.06 2.36 12.25
N ARG A 235 11.92 1.08 11.86
CA ARG A 235 12.95 0.38 11.08
C ARG A 235 13.19 1.05 9.73
N GLU A 236 12.13 1.32 8.98
CA GLU A 236 12.24 1.82 7.61
C GLU A 236 12.74 3.28 7.58
N TYR A 237 12.33 4.11 8.54
CA TYR A 237 12.85 5.46 8.70
C TYR A 237 14.35 5.47 9.00
N HIS A 238 14.82 4.70 9.97
CA HIS A 238 16.25 4.69 10.33
C HIS A 238 17.12 4.12 9.20
N ALA A 239 16.66 3.07 8.52
CA ALA A 239 17.34 2.56 7.33
C ALA A 239 17.41 3.62 6.22
N PHE A 240 16.34 4.38 6.00
CA PHE A 240 16.32 5.47 5.02
C PHE A 240 17.26 6.62 5.38
N MET A 241 17.52 6.85 6.67
CA MET A 241 18.50 7.84 7.16
C MET A 241 19.95 7.31 7.23
N GLY A 242 20.19 6.09 6.74
CA GLY A 242 21.52 5.47 6.71
C GLY A 242 21.94 4.80 8.02
N GLU A 243 21.08 4.73 9.05
CA GLU A 243 21.37 4.02 10.30
C GLU A 243 20.88 2.56 10.22
N GLU A 244 21.64 1.72 9.54
CA GLU A 244 21.31 0.29 9.44
C GLU A 244 21.52 -0.43 10.78
N ASN A 245 20.58 -1.33 11.12
CA ASN A 245 20.62 -2.19 12.31
C ASN A 245 20.43 -1.48 13.67
N LYS A 246 19.82 -0.28 13.68
CA LYS A 246 19.40 0.35 14.93
C LYS A 246 18.43 -0.56 15.71
N LEU A 247 18.70 -0.77 17.00
CA LEU A 247 17.86 -1.59 17.86
C LEU A 247 16.44 -1.00 17.92
N ASN A 248 15.46 -1.76 17.45
CA ASN A 248 14.09 -1.30 17.38
C ASN A 248 13.42 -1.40 18.77
N PRO A 249 12.94 -0.30 19.35
CA PRO A 249 12.36 -0.30 20.70
C PRO A 249 11.07 -1.12 20.78
N PHE A 250 10.40 -1.43 19.65
CA PHE A 250 9.21 -2.27 19.58
C PHE A 250 9.50 -3.75 19.27
N ALA A 251 10.78 -4.14 19.10
CA ALA A 251 11.15 -5.52 18.81
C ALA A 251 10.65 -6.49 19.90
N GLY A 252 10.15 -7.66 19.47
CA GLY A 252 9.66 -8.71 20.37
C GLY A 252 8.36 -8.40 21.14
N LEU A 253 7.76 -7.20 21.00
CA LEU A 253 6.48 -6.89 21.65
C LEU A 253 5.31 -7.41 20.80
N SER A 254 4.55 -8.35 21.33
CA SER A 254 3.33 -8.86 20.72
C SER A 254 2.43 -9.50 21.75
N PHE A 255 1.14 -9.56 21.42
CA PHE A 255 0.12 -10.28 22.17
C PHE A 255 -0.17 -11.61 21.48
N GLU A 256 -0.37 -12.65 22.29
CA GLU A 256 -0.79 -13.94 21.76
C GLU A 256 -2.21 -13.85 21.17
N GLU A 257 -2.35 -14.25 19.92
CA GLU A 257 -3.65 -14.27 19.26
C GLU A 257 -4.35 -15.60 19.53
N ARG A 258 -5.43 -15.56 20.31
CA ARG A 258 -6.31 -16.72 20.44
C ARG A 258 -6.95 -17.02 19.09
N LYS A 259 -7.08 -18.31 18.76
CA LYS A 259 -7.79 -18.77 17.55
C LYS A 259 -9.18 -18.16 17.53
N LYS A 260 -9.44 -17.31 16.53
CA LYS A 260 -10.77 -16.70 16.34
C LYS A 260 -11.78 -17.82 16.08
N ALA A 261 -12.95 -17.74 16.71
CA ALA A 261 -14.09 -18.56 16.31
C ALA A 261 -14.35 -18.29 14.82
N LYS A 262 -14.29 -19.36 14.00
CA LYS A 262 -14.57 -19.24 12.57
C LYS A 262 -16.01 -18.75 12.39
N ARG A 263 -16.22 -17.78 11.49
CA ARG A 263 -17.57 -17.36 11.12
C ARG A 263 -18.25 -18.55 10.44
N PRO A 264 -19.46 -18.95 10.86
CA PRO A 264 -20.14 -20.06 10.22
C PRO A 264 -20.51 -19.69 8.77
N PRO A 265 -20.46 -20.65 7.83
CA PRO A 265 -21.08 -20.50 6.53
C PRO A 265 -22.61 -20.50 6.68
N PHE A 266 -23.30 -19.81 5.77
CA PHE A 266 -24.75 -20.00 5.62
C PHE A 266 -25.04 -21.43 5.12
N PRO A 267 -26.03 -22.14 5.68
CA PRO A 267 -26.53 -23.37 5.08
C PRO A 267 -27.04 -23.12 3.66
N THR A 268 -26.73 -24.01 2.72
CA THR A 268 -27.17 -23.90 1.32
C THR A 268 -28.70 -23.80 1.21
N SER A 269 -29.43 -24.58 2.03
CA SER A 269 -30.89 -24.49 2.14
C SER A 269 -31.37 -23.12 2.59
N TRP A 270 -30.66 -22.44 3.50
CA TRP A 270 -31.04 -21.10 3.93
C TRP A 270 -30.92 -20.07 2.80
N ILE A 271 -29.84 -20.14 2.02
CA ILE A 271 -29.65 -19.25 0.87
C ILE A 271 -30.80 -19.47 -0.13
N ARG A 272 -31.06 -20.73 -0.50
CA ARG A 272 -32.13 -21.11 -1.44
C ARG A 272 -33.53 -20.74 -0.94
N ASP A 273 -33.85 -21.09 0.30
CA ASP A 273 -35.23 -21.09 0.81
C ASP A 273 -35.63 -19.75 1.44
N LYS A 274 -34.65 -18.89 1.79
CA LYS A 274 -34.90 -17.59 2.46
C LYS A 274 -34.36 -16.40 1.68
N ILE A 275 -33.16 -16.49 1.10
CA ILE A 275 -32.50 -15.34 0.46
C ILE A 275 -32.90 -15.22 -1.02
N LEU A 276 -32.90 -16.34 -1.75
CA LEU A 276 -33.17 -16.38 -3.20
C LEU A 276 -34.67 -16.45 -3.55
N LYS A 277 -35.51 -15.92 -2.66
CA LYS A 277 -36.96 -15.78 -2.84
C LYS A 277 -37.31 -14.40 -3.37
N ALA A 278 -38.29 -14.31 -4.28
CA ALA A 278 -38.57 -13.08 -5.04
C ALA A 278 -38.75 -11.84 -4.16
N ASP A 279 -39.53 -11.94 -3.09
CA ASP A 279 -39.82 -10.81 -2.20
C ASP A 279 -38.76 -10.57 -1.12
N ALA A 280 -37.85 -11.52 -0.86
CA ALA A 280 -36.92 -11.45 0.27
C ALA A 280 -35.99 -10.24 0.21
N LEU A 281 -35.60 -9.83 -1.00
CA LEU A 281 -34.63 -8.76 -1.21
C LEU A 281 -35.25 -7.46 -1.77
N LYS A 282 -36.59 -7.39 -1.88
CA LYS A 282 -37.30 -6.29 -2.55
C LYS A 282 -37.01 -4.91 -1.94
N GLY A 283 -36.86 -4.82 -0.63
CA GLY A 283 -36.54 -3.57 0.07
C GLY A 283 -35.06 -3.18 0.03
N LEU A 284 -34.17 -4.07 -0.45
CA LEU A 284 -32.76 -3.77 -0.64
C LEU A 284 -32.61 -3.09 -2.01
N ASN A 285 -31.90 -1.96 -2.02
CA ASN A 285 -31.60 -1.25 -3.27
C ASN A 285 -30.91 -2.18 -4.29
N GLU A 286 -31.20 -1.94 -5.57
CA GLU A 286 -30.92 -2.91 -6.62
C GLU A 286 -29.43 -3.24 -6.78
N GLU A 287 -28.52 -2.24 -6.69
CA GLU A 287 -27.08 -2.51 -6.78
C GLU A 287 -26.57 -3.34 -5.59
N ALA A 288 -27.03 -3.06 -4.36
CA ALA A 288 -26.65 -3.86 -3.19
C ALA A 288 -27.20 -5.29 -3.28
N ARG A 289 -28.41 -5.44 -3.84
CA ARG A 289 -29.00 -6.74 -4.14
C ARG A 289 -28.15 -7.51 -5.15
N ALA A 290 -27.81 -6.88 -6.26
CA ALA A 290 -26.95 -7.45 -7.29
C ALA A 290 -25.59 -7.89 -6.73
N ILE A 291 -24.93 -7.06 -5.90
CA ILE A 291 -23.66 -7.41 -5.24
C ILE A 291 -23.81 -8.65 -4.35
N LEU A 292 -24.91 -8.78 -3.60
CA LEU A 292 -25.19 -9.96 -2.79
C LEU A 292 -25.32 -11.21 -3.67
N LEU A 293 -26.10 -11.14 -4.75
CA LEU A 293 -26.33 -12.26 -5.68
C LEU A 293 -25.02 -12.69 -6.38
N VAL A 294 -24.21 -11.73 -6.82
CA VAL A 294 -22.89 -12.02 -7.38
C VAL A 294 -22.00 -12.71 -6.34
N THR A 295 -22.02 -12.27 -5.08
CA THR A 295 -21.25 -12.91 -4.00
C THR A 295 -21.69 -14.36 -3.77
N ILE A 296 -22.98 -14.67 -3.89
CA ILE A 296 -23.54 -16.01 -3.71
C ILE A 296 -23.00 -16.98 -4.78
N GLU A 297 -22.93 -16.56 -6.04
CA GLU A 297 -22.59 -17.47 -7.15
C GLU A 297 -21.14 -17.39 -7.64
N THR A 298 -20.37 -16.40 -7.21
CA THR A 298 -18.95 -16.26 -7.61
C THR A 298 -17.99 -16.33 -6.43
N GLY A 299 -18.50 -16.18 -5.21
CA GLY A 299 -17.69 -16.00 -4.01
C GLY A 299 -16.82 -14.74 -4.02
N ALA A 300 -16.89 -13.86 -5.03
CA ALA A 300 -16.03 -12.68 -5.15
C ALA A 300 -16.13 -11.76 -3.92
N ARG A 301 -15.02 -11.08 -3.58
CA ARG A 301 -15.04 -10.17 -2.41
C ARG A 301 -15.90 -8.96 -2.76
N PRO A 302 -16.64 -8.38 -1.80
CA PRO A 302 -17.36 -7.13 -2.06
C PRO A 302 -16.45 -6.00 -2.58
N SER A 303 -15.19 -5.93 -2.12
CA SER A 303 -14.19 -4.98 -2.64
C SER A 303 -13.81 -5.19 -4.11
N GLU A 304 -13.97 -6.41 -4.61
CA GLU A 304 -13.74 -6.77 -6.01
C GLU A 304 -15.01 -6.46 -6.81
N THR A 305 -16.16 -7.03 -6.40
CA THR A 305 -17.45 -6.87 -7.08
C THR A 305 -17.91 -5.41 -7.20
N CYS A 306 -17.80 -4.61 -6.13
CA CYS A 306 -18.23 -3.21 -6.16
C CYS A 306 -17.43 -2.33 -7.13
N ASN A 307 -16.25 -2.80 -7.56
CA ASN A 307 -15.31 -2.02 -8.34
C ASN A 307 -15.14 -2.54 -9.77
N LEU A 308 -15.93 -3.54 -10.18
CA LEU A 308 -16.04 -3.94 -11.57
C LEU A 308 -16.66 -2.80 -12.39
N ASP A 309 -16.13 -2.63 -13.59
CA ASP A 309 -16.68 -1.75 -14.62
C ASP A 309 -16.97 -2.54 -15.90
N ALA A 310 -17.46 -1.86 -16.94
CA ALA A 310 -17.84 -2.49 -18.20
C ALA A 310 -16.68 -3.26 -18.86
N SER A 311 -15.42 -2.85 -18.68
CA SER A 311 -14.25 -3.54 -19.24
C SER A 311 -13.97 -4.88 -18.56
N ASN A 312 -14.56 -5.10 -17.38
CA ASN A 312 -14.38 -6.33 -16.60
C ASN A 312 -15.56 -7.29 -16.73
N ILE A 313 -16.63 -6.90 -17.44
CA ILE A 313 -17.90 -7.63 -17.51
C ILE A 313 -18.16 -7.98 -18.97
N HIS A 314 -17.98 -9.26 -19.31
CA HIS A 314 -17.97 -9.74 -20.68
C HIS A 314 -19.24 -10.54 -20.96
N LEU A 315 -20.35 -9.85 -21.25
CA LEU A 315 -21.65 -10.50 -21.48
C LEU A 315 -21.81 -11.08 -22.90
N ASP A 316 -21.15 -10.48 -23.89
CA ASP A 316 -21.25 -10.89 -25.29
C ASP A 316 -20.31 -12.04 -25.68
N SER A 317 -19.56 -12.58 -24.71
CA SER A 317 -18.70 -13.75 -24.89
C SER A 317 -19.54 -15.04 -25.01
N PRO A 318 -19.11 -16.07 -25.79
CA PRO A 318 -19.75 -17.39 -25.80
C PRO A 318 -19.96 -17.99 -24.40
N VAL A 319 -19.07 -17.65 -23.49
CA VAL A 319 -19.21 -17.87 -22.05
C VAL A 319 -19.17 -16.52 -21.36
N PRO A 320 -20.32 -15.98 -20.89
CA PRO A 320 -20.33 -14.75 -20.12
C PRO A 320 -19.47 -14.86 -18.87
N TYR A 321 -18.63 -13.88 -18.58
CA TYR A 321 -17.70 -13.93 -17.45
C TYR A 321 -17.36 -12.54 -16.89
N ILE A 322 -16.80 -12.55 -15.68
CA ILE A 322 -16.14 -11.38 -15.09
C ILE A 322 -14.64 -11.63 -14.94
N SER A 323 -13.84 -10.60 -15.18
CA SER A 323 -12.40 -10.63 -15.02
C SER A 323 -11.95 -9.70 -13.90
N PHE A 324 -11.20 -10.22 -12.94
CA PHE A 324 -10.48 -9.40 -11.97
C PHE A 324 -9.06 -9.21 -12.49
N VAL A 325 -8.73 -7.98 -12.87
CA VAL A 325 -7.40 -7.57 -13.31
C VAL A 325 -7.00 -6.30 -12.56
N GLU A 326 -5.70 -6.03 -12.51
CA GLU A 326 -5.22 -4.72 -12.06
C GLU A 326 -5.56 -3.68 -13.13
N ARG A 327 -5.99 -2.50 -12.70
CA ARG A 327 -6.19 -1.37 -13.62
C ARG A 327 -4.96 -0.49 -13.58
N GLU A 328 -4.27 -0.44 -14.71
CA GLU A 328 -3.10 0.41 -14.94
C GLU A 328 -3.45 1.80 -15.50
N ASP A 329 -4.74 2.05 -15.80
CA ASP A 329 -5.24 3.35 -16.25
C ASP A 329 -4.75 4.46 -15.30
N PRO A 330 -3.93 5.42 -15.76
CA PRO A 330 -3.43 6.51 -14.94
C PRO A 330 -4.53 7.36 -14.29
N GLU A 331 -5.72 7.44 -14.90
CA GLU A 331 -6.85 8.22 -14.40
C GLU A 331 -7.69 7.47 -13.35
N ALA A 332 -7.62 6.13 -13.36
CA ALA A 332 -8.39 5.28 -12.45
C ALA A 332 -7.63 4.00 -12.00
N PRO A 333 -6.41 4.13 -11.45
CA PRO A 333 -5.59 2.97 -11.14
C PRO A 333 -6.20 2.18 -9.99
N ARG A 334 -6.13 0.85 -10.06
CA ARG A 334 -6.61 -0.02 -8.98
C ARG A 334 -5.82 -1.31 -8.94
N GLU A 335 -5.13 -1.50 -7.82
CA GLU A 335 -4.46 -2.76 -7.53
C GLU A 335 -5.43 -3.80 -6.98
N LEU A 336 -5.16 -5.06 -7.32
CA LEU A 336 -5.71 -6.18 -6.60
C LEU A 336 -4.87 -6.49 -5.36
N LYS A 337 -5.41 -7.31 -4.48
CA LYS A 337 -4.75 -7.61 -3.19
C LYS A 337 -3.45 -8.38 -3.37
N THR A 338 -3.38 -9.25 -4.38
CA THR A 338 -2.26 -10.14 -4.69
C THR A 338 -2.30 -10.49 -6.17
N ALA A 339 -1.18 -10.87 -6.77
CA ALA A 339 -1.13 -11.42 -8.14
C ALA A 339 -2.14 -12.56 -8.34
N ALA A 340 -2.27 -13.47 -7.36
CA ALA A 340 -3.26 -14.56 -7.40
C ALA A 340 -4.74 -14.10 -7.40
N SER A 341 -5.02 -12.81 -7.18
CA SER A 341 -6.38 -12.28 -7.31
C SER A 341 -6.77 -12.06 -8.77
N ILE A 342 -5.80 -12.02 -9.69
CA ILE A 342 -6.03 -11.94 -11.13
C ILE A 342 -6.67 -13.24 -11.60
N ARG A 343 -7.90 -13.17 -12.08
CA ARG A 343 -8.67 -14.36 -12.48
C ARG A 343 -9.92 -14.02 -13.28
N GLU A 344 -10.46 -15.03 -13.96
CA GLU A 344 -11.74 -14.97 -14.63
C GLU A 344 -12.73 -15.92 -13.96
N ILE A 345 -13.97 -15.47 -13.79
CA ILE A 345 -15.06 -16.28 -13.24
C ILE A 345 -16.24 -16.26 -14.22
N PRO A 346 -16.63 -17.42 -14.79
CA PRO A 346 -17.84 -17.52 -15.58
C PRO A 346 -19.08 -17.10 -14.78
N LEU A 347 -19.99 -16.38 -15.42
CA LEU A 347 -21.24 -15.93 -14.84
C LEU A 347 -22.31 -17.02 -15.00
N VAL A 348 -22.84 -17.48 -13.86
CA VAL A 348 -23.91 -18.47 -13.78
C VAL A 348 -24.99 -18.03 -12.80
N GLY A 349 -26.18 -18.62 -12.91
CA GLY A 349 -27.28 -18.41 -11.97
C GLY A 349 -27.62 -16.94 -11.73
N ALA A 350 -27.82 -16.58 -10.45
CA ALA A 350 -28.20 -15.22 -10.06
C ALA A 350 -27.12 -14.15 -10.36
N ALA A 351 -25.85 -14.53 -10.50
CA ALA A 351 -24.80 -13.58 -10.89
C ALA A 351 -24.91 -13.15 -12.35
N LEU A 352 -25.29 -14.06 -13.26
CA LEU A 352 -25.52 -13.71 -14.65
C LEU A 352 -26.66 -12.70 -14.80
N LEU A 353 -27.78 -12.94 -14.11
CA LEU A 353 -28.91 -12.00 -14.08
C LEU A 353 -28.51 -10.63 -13.53
N ALA A 354 -27.67 -10.60 -12.50
CA ALA A 354 -27.20 -9.36 -11.92
C ALA A 354 -26.41 -8.51 -12.91
N PHE A 355 -25.48 -9.10 -13.67
CA PHE A 355 -24.70 -8.32 -14.64
C PHE A 355 -25.46 -8.04 -15.93
N GLN A 356 -26.45 -8.85 -16.32
CA GLN A 356 -27.37 -8.48 -17.41
C GLN A 356 -28.14 -7.19 -17.08
N LYS A 357 -28.57 -7.00 -15.83
CA LYS A 357 -29.21 -5.74 -15.39
C LYS A 357 -28.20 -4.60 -15.19
N PHE A 358 -26.98 -4.92 -14.75
CA PHE A 358 -25.92 -3.95 -14.44
C PHE A 358 -24.65 -4.19 -15.28
N PRO A 359 -24.70 -4.01 -16.62
CA PRO A 359 -23.58 -4.34 -17.51
C PRO A 359 -22.36 -3.43 -17.28
N THR A 360 -22.56 -2.25 -16.70
CA THR A 360 -21.49 -1.29 -16.39
C THR A 360 -21.00 -1.35 -14.93
N GLY A 361 -21.40 -2.39 -14.18
CA GLY A 361 -21.09 -2.56 -12.76
C GLY A 361 -21.98 -1.74 -11.82
N PHE A 362 -21.43 -1.32 -10.68
CA PHE A 362 -22.20 -0.75 -9.55
C PHE A 362 -21.75 0.68 -9.17
N PRO A 363 -22.17 1.72 -9.93
CA PRO A 363 -21.75 3.11 -9.70
C PRO A 363 -22.01 3.63 -8.28
N ARG A 364 -23.13 3.25 -7.63
CA ARG A 364 -23.45 3.68 -6.27
C ARG A 364 -22.40 3.23 -5.26
N TYR A 365 -21.83 2.04 -5.46
CA TYR A 365 -20.91 1.39 -4.53
C TYR A 365 -19.45 1.33 -4.98
N ARG A 366 -19.12 1.94 -6.13
CA ARG A 366 -17.73 2.09 -6.59
C ARG A 366 -16.88 2.79 -5.54
N GLU A 367 -15.75 2.17 -5.17
CA GLU A 367 -14.84 2.57 -4.09
C GLU A 367 -15.52 2.71 -2.69
N LYS A 368 -16.73 2.16 -2.54
CA LYS A 368 -17.58 2.25 -1.34
C LYS A 368 -18.05 0.88 -0.86
N GLU A 369 -17.19 -0.14 -0.98
CA GLU A 369 -17.53 -1.53 -0.60
C GLU A 369 -17.91 -1.68 0.88
N GLU A 370 -17.39 -0.82 1.77
CA GLU A 370 -17.78 -0.80 3.18
C GLU A 370 -19.23 -0.36 3.37
N ALA A 371 -19.68 0.63 2.59
CA ALA A 371 -21.07 1.08 2.60
C ALA A 371 -22.00 0.01 2.00
N ALA A 372 -21.56 -0.68 0.94
CA ALA A 372 -22.28 -1.82 0.37
C ALA A 372 -22.45 -2.93 1.42
N CYS A 373 -21.35 -3.33 2.06
CA CYS A 373 -21.37 -4.34 3.12
C CYS A 373 -22.26 -3.92 4.29
N ALA A 374 -22.20 -2.66 4.72
CA ALA A 374 -23.03 -2.15 5.81
C ALA A 374 -24.52 -2.20 5.45
N ALA A 375 -24.89 -1.75 4.25
CA ALA A 375 -26.27 -1.77 3.76
C ALA A 375 -26.82 -3.20 3.66
N ILE A 376 -26.07 -4.12 3.04
CA ILE A 376 -26.47 -5.53 2.88
C ILE A 376 -26.61 -6.19 4.25
N ASN A 377 -25.61 -6.06 5.13
CA ASN A 377 -25.67 -6.69 6.46
C ASN A 377 -26.79 -6.10 7.34
N LYS A 378 -27.06 -4.80 7.25
CA LYS A 378 -28.18 -4.16 7.94
C LYS A 378 -29.50 -4.77 7.47
N TYR A 379 -29.71 -4.79 6.16
CA TYR A 379 -30.92 -5.34 5.54
C TYR A 379 -31.14 -6.82 5.91
N LEU A 380 -30.11 -7.66 5.79
CA LEU A 380 -30.22 -9.08 6.13
C LEU A 380 -30.61 -9.31 7.60
N ARG A 381 -30.17 -8.45 8.52
CA ARG A 381 -30.54 -8.54 9.95
C ARG A 381 -31.97 -8.07 10.20
N GLU A 382 -32.33 -6.90 9.67
CA GLU A 382 -33.66 -6.30 9.87
C GLU A 382 -34.77 -7.18 9.30
N ASN A 383 -34.49 -7.89 8.20
CA ASN A 383 -35.44 -8.79 7.54
C ASN A 383 -35.31 -10.26 7.98
N ARG A 384 -34.55 -10.55 9.05
CA ARG A 384 -34.36 -11.91 9.60
C ARG A 384 -33.85 -12.93 8.57
N LEU A 385 -33.03 -12.47 7.62
CA LEU A 385 -32.42 -13.29 6.57
C LEU A 385 -31.05 -13.86 6.98
N VAL A 386 -30.67 -13.75 8.26
CA VAL A 386 -29.46 -14.36 8.82
C VAL A 386 -29.83 -15.54 9.73
N PRO A 387 -29.17 -16.72 9.61
CA PRO A 387 -29.48 -17.86 10.48
C PRO A 387 -29.16 -17.58 11.96
N THR A 388 -28.09 -16.84 12.23
CA THR A 388 -27.70 -16.41 13.58
C THR A 388 -27.02 -15.04 13.52
N SER A 389 -26.90 -14.36 14.67
CA SER A 389 -26.20 -13.08 14.81
C SER A 389 -24.71 -13.10 14.42
N ARG A 390 -24.12 -14.30 14.29
CA ARG A 390 -22.72 -14.49 13.85
C ARG A 390 -22.54 -14.45 12.33
N HIS A 391 -23.64 -14.50 11.57
CA HIS A 391 -23.59 -14.50 10.11
C HIS A 391 -23.51 -13.07 9.55
N THR A 392 -22.70 -12.91 8.51
CA THR A 392 -22.51 -11.65 7.77
C THR A 392 -22.44 -11.94 6.27
N LEU A 393 -22.41 -10.92 5.42
CA LEU A 393 -22.15 -11.07 3.99
C LEU A 393 -20.90 -11.94 3.71
N TYR A 394 -19.86 -11.82 4.54
CA TYR A 394 -18.64 -12.64 4.37
C TYR A 394 -18.85 -14.13 4.67
N SER A 395 -19.87 -14.47 5.47
CA SER A 395 -20.27 -15.88 5.70
C SER A 395 -20.83 -16.54 4.44
N ILE A 396 -21.40 -15.76 3.51
CA ILE A 396 -21.90 -16.28 2.23
C ILE A 396 -20.73 -16.72 1.34
N ARG A 397 -19.61 -15.98 1.36
CA ARG A 397 -18.39 -16.42 0.68
C ARG A 397 -17.89 -17.76 1.23
N HIS A 398 -18.01 -18.03 2.53
CA HIS A 398 -17.68 -19.36 3.07
C HIS A 398 -18.62 -20.44 2.55
N SER A 399 -19.92 -20.15 2.41
CA SER A 399 -20.87 -21.09 1.79
C SER A 399 -20.55 -21.41 0.34
N PHE A 400 -19.99 -20.45 -0.42
CA PHE A 400 -19.54 -20.71 -1.79
C PHE A 400 -18.39 -21.74 -1.81
N GLU A 401 -17.44 -21.67 -0.87
CA GLU A 401 -16.38 -22.68 -0.74
C GLU A 401 -16.93 -24.07 -0.45
N ASP A 402 -17.90 -24.16 0.46
CA ASP A 402 -18.49 -25.44 0.85
C ASP A 402 -19.35 -26.03 -0.27
N ARG A 403 -20.13 -25.21 -0.99
CA ARG A 403 -20.86 -25.65 -2.19
C ARG A 403 -19.93 -26.17 -3.28
N MET A 404 -18.75 -25.57 -3.47
CA MET A 404 -17.77 -26.10 -4.43
C MET A 404 -17.23 -27.47 -3.99
N LYS A 405 -17.00 -27.68 -2.68
CA LYS A 405 -16.58 -29.00 -2.16
C LYS A 405 -17.66 -30.05 -2.37
N GLU A 406 -18.91 -29.71 -2.04
CA GLU A 406 -20.07 -30.59 -2.21
C GLU A 406 -20.33 -30.94 -3.69
N ALA A 407 -20.03 -30.01 -4.61
CA ALA A 407 -20.11 -30.23 -6.06
C ALA A 407 -18.90 -31.00 -6.65
N GLY A 408 -17.94 -31.41 -5.81
CA GLY A 408 -16.76 -32.18 -6.25
C GLY A 408 -15.74 -31.36 -7.04
N ILE A 409 -15.69 -30.03 -6.86
CA ILE A 409 -14.69 -29.18 -7.51
C ILE A 409 -13.35 -29.32 -6.78
N ASP A 410 -12.31 -29.61 -7.56
CA ASP A 410 -10.98 -29.89 -7.04
C ASP A 410 -10.36 -28.67 -6.31
N GLY A 411 -9.33 -28.94 -5.51
CA GLY A 411 -8.70 -27.92 -4.67
C GLY A 411 -8.09 -26.76 -5.46
N GLU A 412 -7.47 -27.03 -6.61
CA GLU A 412 -6.85 -25.97 -7.42
C GLU A 412 -7.93 -25.06 -8.00
N MET A 413 -9.00 -25.62 -8.57
CA MET A 413 -10.08 -24.81 -9.13
C MET A 413 -10.75 -23.95 -8.05
N ARG A 414 -10.91 -24.48 -6.83
CA ARG A 414 -11.42 -23.69 -5.69
C ARG A 414 -10.49 -22.53 -5.35
N GLU A 415 -9.17 -22.74 -5.36
CA GLU A 415 -8.17 -21.68 -5.13
C GLU A 415 -8.19 -20.63 -6.24
N ILE A 416 -8.31 -21.06 -7.50
CA ILE A 416 -8.45 -20.18 -8.67
C ILE A 416 -9.68 -19.30 -8.51
N PHE A 417 -10.87 -19.86 -8.29
CA PHE A 417 -12.10 -19.05 -8.15
C PHE A 417 -12.06 -18.08 -6.96
N PHE A 418 -11.40 -18.46 -5.85
CA PHE A 418 -11.23 -17.56 -4.70
C PHE A 418 -10.15 -16.50 -4.88
N GLY A 419 -9.24 -16.67 -5.84
CA GLY A 419 -8.05 -15.86 -5.99
C GLY A 419 -7.09 -16.02 -4.80
N HIS A 420 -6.86 -17.25 -4.37
CA HIS A 420 -5.96 -17.59 -3.27
C HIS A 420 -4.53 -17.83 -3.78
N ARG A 421 -3.54 -17.43 -3.00
CA ARG A 421 -2.13 -17.70 -3.32
C ARG A 421 -1.90 -19.20 -3.27
N ARG A 422 -1.46 -19.76 -4.40
CA ARG A 422 -1.09 -21.16 -4.54
C ARG A 422 0.33 -21.37 -4.02
N SER A 423 0.58 -22.50 -3.37
CA SER A 423 1.91 -22.88 -2.88
C SER A 423 2.83 -23.38 -4.00
N ARG A 424 2.27 -23.83 -5.12
CA ARG A 424 2.99 -24.31 -6.29
C ARG A 424 3.04 -23.28 -7.41
N GLN A 425 4.02 -23.45 -8.29
CA GLN A 425 4.18 -22.63 -9.49
C GLN A 425 2.98 -22.78 -10.42
N GLU A 426 2.56 -21.66 -11.01
CA GLU A 426 1.39 -21.58 -11.87
C GLU A 426 1.79 -21.96 -13.30
N TYR A 427 1.20 -23.02 -13.85
CA TYR A 427 1.40 -23.48 -15.22
C TYR A 427 0.06 -23.55 -15.95
N GLY A 428 0.02 -23.06 -17.19
CA GLY A 428 -1.19 -23.04 -18.03
C GLY A 428 -2.23 -21.99 -17.61
N SER A 429 -3.33 -21.90 -18.36
CA SER A 429 -4.35 -20.87 -18.17
C SER A 429 -5.31 -21.16 -17.01
N GLY A 430 -5.33 -22.38 -16.45
CA GLY A 430 -6.32 -22.84 -15.47
C GLY A 430 -7.58 -23.46 -16.10
N GLY A 431 -7.50 -23.94 -17.35
CA GLY A 431 -8.60 -24.57 -18.09
C GLY A 431 -9.50 -23.58 -18.85
N ALA A 432 -10.23 -24.06 -19.87
CA ALA A 432 -11.11 -23.22 -20.70
C ALA A 432 -12.33 -22.68 -19.92
N LEU A 433 -12.86 -21.52 -20.33
CA LEU A 433 -13.99 -20.87 -19.65
C LEU A 433 -15.26 -21.74 -19.67
N GLU A 434 -15.50 -22.48 -20.75
CA GLU A 434 -16.62 -23.42 -20.90
C GLU A 434 -16.55 -24.52 -19.84
N TRP A 435 -15.36 -25.08 -19.64
CA TRP A 435 -15.14 -26.10 -18.64
C TRP A 435 -15.33 -25.53 -17.23
N ARG A 436 -14.76 -24.35 -16.94
CA ARG A 436 -14.98 -23.66 -15.66
C ARG A 436 -16.46 -23.36 -15.40
N ARG A 437 -17.21 -22.93 -16.44
CA ARG A 437 -18.66 -22.70 -16.36
C ARG A 437 -19.36 -24.00 -15.97
N SER A 438 -19.03 -25.11 -16.63
CA SER A 438 -19.61 -26.43 -16.33
C SER A 438 -19.36 -26.90 -14.89
N LEU A 439 -18.28 -26.45 -14.24
CA LEU A 439 -18.02 -26.71 -12.82
C LEU A 439 -18.95 -25.88 -11.94
N LEU A 440 -19.06 -24.58 -12.20
CA LEU A 440 -19.90 -23.66 -11.43
C LEU A 440 -21.40 -23.96 -11.61
N GLU A 441 -21.83 -24.43 -12.78
CA GLU A 441 -23.22 -24.83 -13.05
C GLU A 441 -23.69 -25.95 -12.12
N ARG A 442 -22.80 -26.86 -11.69
CA ARG A 442 -23.14 -27.97 -10.77
C ARG A 442 -23.61 -27.50 -9.40
N MET A 443 -23.23 -26.29 -9.01
CA MET A 443 -23.55 -25.76 -7.69
C MET A 443 -24.63 -24.68 -7.72
N VAL A 444 -25.07 -24.19 -8.89
CA VAL A 444 -26.06 -23.10 -9.02
C VAL A 444 -27.29 -23.38 -8.17
N LEU A 445 -27.72 -22.38 -7.40
CA LEU A 445 -28.93 -22.52 -6.59
C LEU A 445 -30.16 -22.13 -7.41
N PRO A 446 -31.29 -22.85 -7.26
CA PRO A 446 -32.54 -22.40 -7.83
C PRO A 446 -33.00 -21.12 -7.13
N PHE A 447 -33.59 -20.21 -7.90
CA PHE A 447 -34.09 -18.92 -7.43
C PHE A 447 -35.42 -18.58 -8.13
N ASP A 448 -36.24 -17.76 -7.48
CA ASP A 448 -37.54 -17.36 -8.03
C ASP A 448 -37.40 -16.29 -9.14
N GLN A 449 -38.35 -16.25 -10.07
CA GLN A 449 -38.44 -15.16 -11.05
C GLN A 449 -38.69 -13.81 -10.36
N GLY A 450 -38.07 -12.74 -10.85
CA GLY A 450 -38.20 -11.38 -10.27
C GLY A 450 -37.21 -11.06 -9.14
N LEU A 451 -36.15 -11.85 -8.99
CA LEU A 451 -35.14 -11.65 -7.95
C LEU A 451 -34.37 -10.32 -8.07
N ILE A 452 -34.13 -9.82 -9.29
CA ILE A 452 -33.31 -8.63 -9.57
C ILE A 452 -34.08 -7.50 -10.24
#